data_AF-A0A9P3BKT6-F1
#
_entry.id   AF-A0A9P3BKT6-F1
#
_cell.length_a   1.000
_cell.length_b   1.000
_cell.length_c   1.000
_cell.angle_alpha   90.00
_cell.angle_beta   90.00
_cell.angle_gamma   90.00
#
_symmetry.space_group_name_H-M   'P 1'
#
loop_
_entity.id
_entity.type
_entity.pdbx_description
1 polymer ?
#
loop_
_entity_poly.entity_id
_entity_poly.type
_entity_poly.pdbx_seq_one_letter_code
_entity_poly.pdbx_strand_id
1 'polypeptide(L)'
;MSFLTSVRASISPRVAIRPAYTAVSAFHNSAARLGLKESDRNRDDLDSYYEAEKQDQLKSTKEGKAKWKGELASNSEASVKADRGELDSDDKDFQSLQSRTKDLPNRSGPVNKSQ
;
A
#
# COMPACT_ATOMS: atom_id res chain seq x y z
N MET A 1 -82.25 -17.38 -17.86
CA MET A 1 -81.88 -16.20 -17.05
C MET A 1 -80.36 -16.09 -17.03
N SER A 2 -79.84 -14.90 -17.27
CA SER A 2 -78.49 -14.40 -16.93
C SER A 2 -78.17 -14.69 -15.43
N PHE A 3 -76.93 -14.76 -14.93
CA PHE A 3 -75.99 -13.64 -14.78
C PHE A 3 -74.53 -14.11 -14.49
N LEU A 4 -73.60 -13.47 -15.21
CA LEU A 4 -72.28 -12.95 -14.80
C LEU A 4 -71.17 -13.88 -14.28
N THR A 5 -70.13 -14.04 -15.12
CA THR A 5 -68.77 -14.37 -14.70
C THR A 5 -68.10 -13.13 -14.10
N SER A 6 -67.54 -13.25 -12.90
CA SER A 6 -66.75 -12.17 -12.26
C SER A 6 -65.28 -12.32 -12.64
N VAL A 7 -64.76 -11.43 -13.48
CA VAL A 7 -63.32 -11.33 -13.75
C VAL A 7 -62.70 -10.49 -12.65
N ARG A 8 -62.01 -11.13 -11.70
CA ARG A 8 -61.19 -10.44 -10.70
C ARG A 8 -59.93 -9.91 -11.38
N ALA A 9 -59.93 -8.64 -11.75
CA ALA A 9 -58.74 -7.95 -12.22
C ALA A 9 -57.70 -7.87 -11.08
N SER A 10 -56.61 -8.61 -11.19
CA SER A 10 -55.44 -8.43 -10.32
C SER A 10 -54.65 -7.21 -10.82
N ILE A 11 -54.81 -6.07 -10.16
CA ILE A 11 -53.94 -4.91 -10.36
C ILE A 11 -52.63 -5.23 -9.63
N SER A 12 -51.66 -5.82 -10.35
CA SER A 12 -50.30 -5.93 -9.85
C SER A 12 -49.68 -4.54 -9.78
N PRO A 13 -49.15 -4.09 -8.63
CA PRO A 13 -48.42 -2.83 -8.58
C PRO A 13 -47.13 -2.99 -9.39
N ARG A 14 -46.99 -2.19 -10.45
CA ARG A 14 -45.68 -1.98 -11.11
C ARG A 14 -44.79 -1.24 -10.12
N VAL A 15 -44.01 -1.98 -9.34
CA VAL A 15 -42.89 -1.42 -8.60
C VAL A 15 -41.89 -0.89 -9.62
N ALA A 16 -41.80 0.43 -9.73
CA ALA A 16 -40.74 1.07 -10.48
C ALA A 16 -39.42 0.82 -9.75
N ILE A 17 -38.63 -0.12 -10.25
CA ILE A 17 -37.24 -0.34 -9.81
C ILE A 17 -36.45 0.88 -10.26
N ARG A 18 -36.31 1.88 -9.39
CA ARG A 18 -35.30 2.92 -9.55
C ARG A 18 -33.95 2.30 -9.18
N PRO A 19 -32.95 2.23 -10.08
CA PRO A 19 -31.61 1.89 -9.66
C PRO A 19 -31.10 3.03 -8.78
N ALA A 20 -30.96 2.77 -7.48
CA ALA A 20 -30.16 3.61 -6.62
C ALA A 20 -28.69 3.33 -6.96
N TYR A 21 -28.12 4.15 -7.84
CA TYR A 21 -26.67 4.11 -8.06
C TYR A 21 -26.01 4.63 -6.78
N THR A 22 -25.53 3.72 -5.93
CA THR A 22 -24.54 4.09 -4.92
C THR A 22 -23.30 4.55 -5.66
N ALA A 23 -22.99 5.85 -5.60
CA ALA A 23 -21.74 6.38 -6.11
C ALA A 23 -20.59 5.78 -5.28
N VAL A 24 -20.05 4.66 -5.74
CA VAL A 24 -18.80 4.11 -5.21
C VAL A 24 -17.67 4.97 -5.76
N SER A 25 -16.96 5.65 -4.86
CA SER A 25 -15.67 6.27 -5.15
C SER A 25 -14.81 5.25 -5.89
N ALA A 26 -14.41 5.56 -7.13
CA ALA A 26 -13.53 4.72 -7.91
C ALA A 26 -12.13 4.76 -7.27
N PHE A 27 -11.84 3.80 -6.39
CA PHE A 27 -10.47 3.59 -5.95
C PHE A 27 -9.63 3.24 -7.18
N HIS A 28 -8.52 3.95 -7.35
CA HIS A 28 -7.55 3.65 -8.40
C HIS A 28 -6.92 2.28 -8.11
N ASN A 29 -7.43 1.23 -8.75
CA ASN A 29 -6.82 -0.08 -8.71
C ASN A 29 -5.69 -0.10 -9.76
N SER A 30 -4.45 0.05 -9.33
CA SER A 30 -3.30 -0.30 -10.17
C SER A 30 -3.21 -1.83 -10.28
N ALA A 31 -2.82 -2.34 -11.44
CA ALA A 31 -2.56 -3.77 -11.60
C ALA A 31 -1.44 -4.18 -10.64
N ALA A 32 -1.69 -5.22 -9.83
CA ALA A 32 -0.67 -5.81 -8.96
C ALA A 32 0.49 -6.29 -9.85
N ARG A 33 1.62 -5.59 -9.80
CA ARG A 33 2.85 -6.07 -10.41
C ARG A 33 3.52 -6.98 -9.39
N LEU A 34 3.79 -8.21 -9.78
CA LEU A 34 4.71 -9.12 -9.10
C LEU A 34 6.14 -8.58 -9.33
N GLY A 35 6.41 -7.39 -8.80
CA GLY A 35 7.71 -6.75 -8.83
C GLY A 35 8.35 -6.87 -7.45
N LEU A 36 9.65 -7.09 -7.44
CA LEU A 36 10.50 -6.80 -6.30
C LEU A 36 10.39 -5.29 -5.97
N LYS A 37 11.05 -4.82 -4.91
CA LYS A 37 10.98 -3.41 -4.48
C LYS A 37 11.13 -2.46 -5.67
N GLU A 38 10.19 -1.53 -5.81
CA GLU A 38 10.10 -0.67 -6.99
C GLU A 38 11.35 0.21 -7.19
N SER A 39 12.03 0.59 -6.09
CA SER A 39 13.26 1.39 -6.10
C SER A 39 14.52 0.58 -6.43
N ASP A 40 14.51 -0.74 -6.23
CA ASP A 40 15.69 -1.59 -6.38
C ASP A 40 15.73 -2.19 -7.79
N ARG A 41 16.28 -1.43 -8.74
CA ARG A 41 16.27 -1.76 -10.17
C ARG A 41 17.66 -2.01 -10.77
N ASN A 42 18.73 -1.73 -10.03
CA ASN A 42 20.10 -1.66 -10.54
C ASN A 42 21.02 -2.73 -9.93
N ARG A 43 20.46 -3.86 -9.49
CA ARG A 43 21.23 -4.96 -8.89
C ARG A 43 21.23 -6.16 -9.83
N ASP A 44 22.42 -6.69 -10.11
CA ASP A 44 22.59 -7.82 -11.04
C ASP A 44 21.97 -9.12 -10.48
N ASP A 45 22.02 -9.33 -9.16
CA ASP A 45 21.53 -10.55 -8.48
C ASP A 45 20.25 -10.32 -7.65
N LEU A 46 19.34 -9.50 -8.18
CA LEU A 46 18.13 -9.07 -7.48
C LEU A 46 17.27 -10.25 -6.99
N ASP A 47 17.05 -11.26 -7.83
CA ASP A 47 16.21 -12.42 -7.46
C ASP A 47 16.78 -13.21 -6.27
N SER A 48 18.10 -13.48 -6.29
CA SER A 48 18.78 -14.23 -5.22
C SER A 48 18.74 -13.49 -3.88
N TYR A 49 18.87 -12.16 -3.92
CA TYR A 49 18.83 -11.33 -2.72
C TYR A 49 17.46 -11.35 -2.05
N TYR A 50 16.40 -11.18 -2.83
CA TYR A 50 15.04 -11.19 -2.29
C TYR A 50 14.62 -12.59 -1.84
N GLU A 51 15.11 -13.64 -2.52
CA GLU A 51 14.91 -15.01 -2.03
C GLU A 51 15.60 -15.22 -0.68
N ALA A 52 16.84 -14.78 -0.51
CA ALA A 52 17.54 -14.85 0.77
C ALA A 52 16.80 -14.08 1.88
N GLU A 53 16.33 -12.86 1.60
CA GLU A 53 15.56 -12.04 2.54
C GLU A 53 14.24 -12.70 2.95
N LYS A 54 13.52 -13.31 1.99
CA LYS A 54 12.30 -14.10 2.25
C LYS A 54 12.60 -15.30 3.15
N GLN A 55 13.65 -16.06 2.85
CA GLN A 55 14.03 -17.22 3.66
C GLN A 55 14.44 -16.82 5.08
N ASP A 56 15.15 -15.72 5.23
CA ASP A 56 15.52 -15.18 6.54
C ASP A 56 14.29 -14.71 7.35
N GLN A 57 13.30 -14.10 6.69
CA GLN A 57 12.04 -13.75 7.33
C GLN A 57 11.25 -14.99 7.78
N LEU A 58 11.23 -16.06 6.98
CA LEU A 58 10.60 -17.32 7.36
C LEU A 58 11.30 -17.97 8.56
N LYS A 59 12.63 -17.93 8.61
CA LYS A 59 13.41 -18.41 9.77
C LYS A 59 13.10 -17.58 11.02
N SER A 60 13.17 -16.26 10.91
CA SER A 60 12.86 -15.33 12.00
C SER A 60 11.42 -15.51 12.54
N THR A 61 10.48 -15.82 11.65
CA THR A 61 9.09 -16.13 12.01
C THR A 61 8.98 -17.42 12.80
N LYS A 62 9.69 -18.47 12.39
CA LYS A 62 9.75 -19.74 13.15
C LYS A 62 10.40 -19.55 14.52
N GLU A 63 11.37 -18.66 14.63
CA GLU A 63 12.04 -18.32 15.90
C GLU A 63 11.23 -17.36 16.79
N GLY A 64 10.10 -16.83 16.30
CA GLY A 64 9.29 -15.85 17.03
C GLY A 64 9.89 -14.44 17.10
N LYS A 65 10.95 -14.17 16.33
CA LYS A 65 11.63 -12.87 16.22
C LYS A 65 11.34 -12.18 14.89
N ALA A 66 10.18 -12.47 14.29
CA ALA A 66 9.80 -11.88 13.03
C ALA A 66 9.73 -10.36 13.17
N LYS A 67 10.50 -9.66 12.35
CA LYS A 67 10.45 -8.22 12.24
C LYS A 67 9.99 -7.80 10.85
N TRP A 68 9.41 -6.61 10.78
CA TRP A 68 9.06 -6.01 9.50
C TRP A 68 10.35 -5.68 8.73
N LYS A 69 10.41 -6.07 7.45
CA LYS A 69 11.55 -5.83 6.57
C LYS A 69 11.17 -4.85 5.46
N GLY A 70 11.82 -3.69 5.47
CA GLY A 70 11.62 -2.65 4.46
C GLY A 70 11.98 -3.09 3.04
N GLU A 71 12.94 -4.00 2.89
CA GLU A 71 13.36 -4.54 1.59
C GLU A 71 12.22 -5.29 0.88
N LEU A 72 11.40 -6.05 1.61
CA LEU A 72 10.31 -6.85 1.04
C LEU A 72 9.00 -6.06 0.87
N ALA A 73 8.84 -4.96 1.60
CA ALA A 73 7.65 -4.11 1.55
C ALA A 73 7.62 -3.23 0.28
N SER A 74 6.45 -2.79 -0.19
CA SER A 74 6.39 -1.78 -1.26
C SER A 74 7.00 -0.44 -0.79
N ASN A 75 7.35 0.44 -1.73
CA ASN A 75 7.78 1.81 -1.42
C ASN A 75 6.71 2.57 -0.63
N SER A 76 5.45 2.42 -1.03
CA SER A 76 4.29 3.06 -0.39
C SER A 76 4.01 2.53 1.02
N GLU A 77 4.24 1.24 1.26
CA GLU A 77 4.10 0.66 2.59
C GLU A 77 5.24 1.12 3.50
N ALA A 78 6.47 1.16 2.98
CA ALA A 78 7.63 1.61 3.72
C ALA A 78 7.50 3.08 4.17
N SER A 79 6.94 3.97 3.33
CA SER A 79 6.67 5.35 3.74
C SER A 79 5.66 5.43 4.88
N VAL A 80 4.57 4.66 4.82
CA VAL A 80 3.56 4.64 5.89
C VAL A 80 4.15 4.09 7.20
N LYS A 81 5.01 3.09 7.11
CA LYS A 81 5.72 2.53 8.26
C LYS A 81 6.71 3.52 8.86
N ALA A 82 7.41 4.28 8.02
CA ALA A 82 8.29 5.36 8.44
C ALA A 82 7.51 6.46 9.17
N ASP A 83 6.38 6.90 8.62
CA ASP A 83 5.52 7.92 9.24
C ASP A 83 5.01 7.49 10.62
N ARG A 84 4.80 6.18 10.80
CA ARG A 84 4.36 5.60 12.06
C ARG A 84 5.51 5.42 13.07
N GLY A 85 6.76 5.60 12.67
CA GLY A 85 7.93 5.37 13.53
C GLY A 85 8.16 3.89 13.85
N GLU A 86 7.62 2.96 13.07
CA GLU A 86 7.82 1.51 13.25
C GLU A 86 9.06 0.99 12.50
N LEU A 87 10.01 1.88 12.17
CA LEU A 87 11.28 1.49 11.59
C LEU A 87 12.22 1.02 12.71
N ASP A 88 12.91 -0.11 12.48
CA ASP A 88 14.06 -0.58 13.27
C ASP A 88 15.30 0.33 13.09
N SER A 89 15.10 1.65 13.06
CA SER A 89 16.17 2.64 13.08
C SER A 89 16.46 2.95 14.55
N ASP A 90 17.69 2.72 14.99
CA ASP A 90 18.08 3.16 16.32
C ASP A 90 17.95 4.70 16.39
N ASP A 91 17.48 5.26 17.51
CA ASP A 91 17.38 6.72 17.72
C ASP A 91 18.70 7.46 17.39
N LYS A 92 19.83 6.76 17.55
CA LYS A 92 21.18 7.23 17.20
C LYS A 92 21.34 7.51 15.71
N ASP A 93 20.76 6.69 14.85
CA ASP A 93 20.85 6.85 13.41
C ASP A 93 20.09 8.11 12.98
N PHE A 94 18.89 8.31 13.53
CA PHE A 94 18.08 9.49 13.25
C PHE A 94 18.76 10.79 13.75
N GLN A 95 19.31 10.77 14.97
CA GLN A 95 20.05 11.91 15.51
C GLN A 95 21.30 12.22 14.68
N SER A 96 22.00 11.19 14.20
CA SER A 96 23.16 11.37 13.31
C SER A 96 22.78 12.01 11.97
N LEU A 97 21.63 11.63 11.39
CA LEU A 97 21.10 12.23 10.17
C LEU A 97 20.69 13.68 10.37
N GLN A 98 20.04 13.98 11.50
CA GLN A 98 19.64 15.35 11.85
C GLN A 98 20.86 16.26 12.06
N SER A 99 21.88 15.79 12.78
CA SER A 99 23.12 16.56 12.99
C SER A 99 23.84 16.86 11.68
N ARG A 100 24.01 15.87 10.79
CA ARG A 100 24.58 16.08 9.45
C ARG A 100 23.77 17.08 8.62
N THR A 101 22.44 17.05 8.74
CA THR A 101 21.55 17.93 7.98
C THR A 101 21.54 19.37 8.52
N LYS A 102 21.66 19.54 9.84
CA LYS A 102 21.64 20.85 10.51
C LYS A 102 22.72 21.81 9.99
N ASP A 103 23.87 21.27 9.60
CA ASP A 103 25.03 22.07 9.21
C ASP A 103 25.09 22.36 7.69
N LEU A 104 24.25 21.71 6.87
CA LEU A 104 24.13 21.95 5.43
C LEU A 104 23.79 23.40 5.05
N PRO A 105 22.83 24.11 5.69
CA PRO A 105 22.49 25.48 5.31
C PRO A 105 23.62 26.49 5.57
N ASN A 106 24.55 26.20 6.49
CA ASN A 106 25.64 27.10 6.89
C ASN A 106 27.01 26.70 6.29
N ARG A 107 27.06 25.65 5.47
CA ARG A 107 28.29 25.17 4.84
C ARG A 107 28.71 26.08 3.69
N SER A 108 29.94 26.60 3.74
CA SER A 108 30.61 27.26 2.62
C SER A 108 30.97 26.23 1.54
N GLY A 109 30.15 26.14 0.48
CA GLY A 109 30.39 25.28 -0.69
C GLY A 109 29.14 25.14 -1.57
N PRO A 110 29.29 24.81 -2.87
CA PRO A 110 28.14 24.64 -3.76
C PRO A 110 27.31 23.44 -3.31
N VAL A 111 26.11 23.70 -2.81
CA VAL A 111 25.09 22.67 -2.66
C VAL A 111 24.58 22.41 -4.07
N ASN A 112 24.87 21.22 -4.64
CA ASN A 112 24.29 20.82 -5.92
C ASN A 112 22.76 20.80 -5.76
N LYS A 113 22.13 21.90 -6.15
CA LYS A 113 20.67 22.02 -6.30
C LYS A 113 20.31 21.34 -7.62
N SER A 114 20.24 20.01 -7.59
CA SER A 114 19.61 19.28 -8.69
C SER A 114 18.11 19.56 -8.61
N GLN A 115 17.57 20.11 -9.70
CA GLN A 115 16.15 20.42 -9.88
C GLN A 115 15.26 19.18 -9.79
#